data_AF-A0A952K3A2-F1
#
_entry.id   AF-A0A952K3A2-F1
#
_cell.length_a   1.000
_cell.length_b   1.000
_cell.length_c   1.000
_cell.angle_alpha   90.00
_cell.angle_beta   90.00
_cell.angle_gamma   90.00
#
_symmetry.space_group_name_H-M   'P 1'
#
loop_
_entity.id
_entity.type
_entity.pdbx_description
1 polymer ?
#
loop_
_entity_poly.entity_id
_entity_poly.type
_entity_poly.pdbx_seq_one_letter_code
_entity_poly.pdbx_strand_id
1 'polypeptide(L)'
;MGRSRLGGVPTALLPPQAPRQLALDIPPAPIAPVPEVLLPGAVKIAGWLDPKAQRSLASGFRRWSLPPAGLRHPRVPSGHLMSVQSVCLGWHWEPYAYSKTADDTDGAPVKPLPIELFDLARAAVADAFGADSVASYAPDAAIVNLYGPGAHLGLHRDGEEPSDAPVVTLSLGDTCVFRFAGVGRRNGPFIDVELRSGDLLVFGGPSRRIYHGVPKVLEGTAPDGLGLPPGRVSITVRETGL
;
A
#
# COMPACT_ATOMS: atom_id res chain seq x y z
N MET A 1 -41.09 9.05 1.25
CA MET A 1 -39.95 8.29 0.68
C MET A 1 -39.01 7.99 1.85
N GLY A 2 -39.12 6.86 2.57
CA GLY A 2 -38.74 5.51 2.16
C GLY A 2 -37.52 5.08 3.00
N ARG A 3 -37.71 4.73 4.29
CA ARG A 3 -36.64 4.21 5.17
C ARG A 3 -36.43 2.72 4.87
N SER A 4 -35.20 2.34 4.50
CA SER A 4 -34.81 0.94 4.29
C SER A 4 -34.89 0.15 5.60
N ARG A 5 -35.50 -1.04 5.55
CA ARG A 5 -35.74 -1.95 6.70
C ARG A 5 -34.62 -2.99 6.89
N LEU A 6 -33.48 -2.86 6.21
CA LEU A 6 -32.36 -3.79 6.32
C LEU A 6 -31.05 -3.05 6.64
N GLY A 7 -30.96 -2.51 7.86
CA GLY A 7 -29.75 -2.45 8.70
C GLY A 7 -28.38 -2.03 8.14
N GLY A 8 -28.27 -1.30 7.03
CA GLY A 8 -27.00 -0.72 6.57
C GLY A 8 -26.85 0.75 6.97
N VAL A 9 -25.65 1.16 7.41
CA VAL A 9 -25.33 2.56 7.73
C VAL A 9 -24.40 3.13 6.63
N PRO A 10 -24.89 4.05 5.79
CA PRO A 10 -24.02 4.82 4.90
C PRO A 10 -23.14 5.78 5.71
N THR A 11 -21.82 5.79 5.44
CA THR A 11 -20.90 6.79 6.01
C THR A 11 -20.52 7.83 4.95
N ALA A 12 -20.49 9.11 5.32
CA ALA A 12 -19.96 10.20 4.49
C ALA A 12 -18.66 10.76 5.11
N LEU A 13 -17.72 11.16 4.25
CA LEU A 13 -16.46 11.79 4.67
C LEU A 13 -16.71 13.24 5.10
N LEU A 14 -16.07 13.65 6.20
CA LEU A 14 -16.13 15.03 6.70
C LEU A 14 -15.36 16.00 5.77
N PRO A 15 -15.80 17.27 5.66
CA PRO A 15 -15.09 18.31 4.89
C PRO A 15 -13.79 18.75 5.58
N PRO A 16 -12.81 19.27 4.82
CA PRO A 16 -11.49 19.65 5.34
C PRO A 16 -11.56 20.90 6.26
N GLN A 17 -10.71 20.93 7.29
CA GLN A 17 -10.51 22.11 8.15
C GLN A 17 -9.49 23.10 7.55
N ALA A 18 -9.65 24.38 7.88
CA ALA A 18 -8.86 25.50 7.36
C ALA A 18 -7.44 25.60 7.97
N PRO A 19 -6.45 26.15 7.24
CA PRO A 19 -5.05 26.18 7.67
C PRO A 19 -4.78 27.24 8.74
N ARG A 20 -3.87 26.94 9.68
CA ARG A 20 -3.25 27.90 10.61
C ARG A 20 -1.96 28.47 10.03
N GLN A 21 -1.65 29.70 10.47
CA GLN A 21 -0.57 30.59 10.02
C GLN A 21 0.82 29.93 9.99
N LEU A 22 1.53 30.08 8.86
CA LEU A 22 2.91 29.60 8.63
C LEU A 22 3.94 30.48 9.35
N ALA A 23 4.79 29.86 10.16
CA ALA A 23 6.11 30.40 10.47
C ALA A 23 7.02 30.17 9.25
N LEU A 24 7.76 31.20 8.83
CA LEU A 24 8.73 31.12 7.74
C LEU A 24 10.06 30.56 8.28
N ASP A 25 10.11 29.25 8.49
CA ASP A 25 11.36 28.53 8.56
C ASP A 25 11.78 28.20 7.12
N ILE A 26 12.93 28.73 6.67
CA ILE A 26 13.52 28.36 5.38
C ILE A 26 14.04 26.93 5.54
N PRO A 27 13.43 25.91 4.91
CA PRO A 27 13.92 24.55 5.04
C PRO A 27 15.29 24.43 4.37
N PRO A 28 16.22 23.63 4.92
CA PRO A 28 17.45 23.29 4.22
C PRO A 28 17.14 22.71 2.84
N ALA A 29 18.05 22.89 1.88
CA ALA A 29 17.91 22.35 0.54
C ALA A 29 17.58 20.84 0.60
N PRO A 30 16.64 20.35 -0.22
CA PRO A 30 16.23 18.94 -0.16
C PRO A 30 17.43 18.05 -0.46
N ILE A 31 17.84 17.27 0.54
CA ILE A 31 18.82 16.20 0.36
C ILE A 31 18.11 15.11 -0.44
N ALA A 32 18.73 14.64 -1.52
CA ALA A 32 18.18 13.56 -2.32
C ALA A 32 17.91 12.33 -1.44
N PRO A 33 16.76 11.65 -1.59
CA PRO A 33 16.45 10.46 -0.80
C PRO A 33 17.54 9.39 -0.97
N VAL A 34 18.05 8.86 0.15
CA VAL A 34 19.14 7.87 0.14
C VAL A 34 18.55 6.46 0.36
N PRO A 35 18.89 5.48 -0.49
CA PRO A 35 18.52 4.08 -0.26
C PRO A 35 19.18 3.49 0.98
N GLU A 36 18.36 2.93 1.87
CA GLU A 36 18.76 2.19 3.07
C GLU A 36 18.53 0.69 2.83
N VAL A 37 19.62 -0.09 2.81
CA VAL A 37 19.51 -1.56 2.73
C VAL A 37 19.16 -2.12 4.11
N LEU A 38 17.95 -2.64 4.24
CA LEU A 38 17.44 -3.19 5.50
C LEU A 38 17.89 -4.65 5.72
N LEU A 39 17.92 -5.42 4.62
CA LEU A 39 18.39 -6.79 4.53
C LEU A 39 18.68 -7.12 3.05
N PRO A 40 19.37 -8.22 2.73
CA PRO A 40 19.64 -8.58 1.33
C PRO A 40 18.38 -8.62 0.47
N GLY A 41 18.31 -7.75 -0.54
CA GLY A 41 17.15 -7.63 -1.43
C GLY A 41 15.96 -6.87 -0.85
N ALA A 42 16.10 -6.13 0.27
CA ALA A 42 15.07 -5.21 0.75
C ALA A 42 15.66 -3.83 1.05
N VAL A 43 15.09 -2.80 0.45
CA VAL A 43 15.56 -1.42 0.49
C VAL A 43 14.41 -0.50 0.87
N LYS A 44 14.67 0.40 1.81
CA LYS A 44 13.79 1.53 2.12
C LYS A 44 14.38 2.81 1.56
N ILE A 45 13.54 3.71 1.05
CA ILE A 45 13.94 5.07 0.70
C ILE A 45 13.00 6.03 1.42
N ALA A 46 13.51 6.74 2.41
CA ALA A 46 12.72 7.65 3.24
C ALA A 46 12.34 8.91 2.46
N GLY A 47 11.07 9.35 2.56
CA GLY A 47 10.60 10.56 1.89
C GLY A 47 10.71 10.54 0.35
N TRP A 48 10.66 9.35 -0.25
CA TRP A 48 10.78 9.17 -1.71
C TRP A 48 9.67 9.87 -2.50
N LEU A 49 8.43 9.84 -1.99
CA LEU A 49 7.33 10.59 -2.57
C LEU A 49 7.32 12.04 -2.07
N ASP A 50 7.45 12.98 -3.00
CA ASP A 50 7.21 14.38 -2.69
C ASP A 50 5.75 14.64 -2.26
N PRO A 51 5.46 15.77 -1.59
CA PRO A 51 4.09 16.06 -1.13
C PRO A 51 3.03 16.12 -2.24
N LYS A 52 3.41 16.44 -3.48
CA LYS A 52 2.48 16.50 -4.62
C LYS A 52 2.11 15.08 -5.08
N ALA A 53 3.09 14.18 -5.18
CA ALA A 53 2.89 12.78 -5.49
C ALA A 53 2.03 12.11 -4.42
N GLN A 54 2.30 12.38 -3.13
CA GLN A 54 1.49 11.87 -2.02
C GLN A 54 0.01 12.28 -2.14
N ARG A 55 -0.29 13.56 -2.42
CA ARG A 55 -1.67 14.05 -2.63
C ARG A 55 -2.33 13.47 -3.89
N SER A 56 -1.56 13.28 -4.96
CA SER A 56 -2.05 12.66 -6.19
C SER A 56 -2.50 11.22 -5.94
N LEU A 57 -1.66 10.43 -5.25
CA LEU A 57 -1.96 9.06 -4.87
C LEU A 57 -3.13 8.98 -3.88
N ALA A 58 -3.22 9.88 -2.91
CA ALA A 58 -4.37 9.97 -2.00
C ALA A 58 -5.68 10.24 -2.75
N SER A 59 -5.65 11.12 -3.75
CA SER A 59 -6.79 11.38 -4.64
C SER A 59 -7.12 10.17 -5.51
N GLY A 60 -6.10 9.45 -6.00
CA GLY A 60 -6.25 8.17 -6.70
C GLY A 60 -6.95 7.14 -5.83
N PHE A 61 -6.47 6.92 -4.60
CA PHE A 61 -7.06 6.01 -3.63
C PHE A 61 -8.55 6.28 -3.40
N ARG A 62 -8.94 7.56 -3.23
CA ARG A 62 -10.35 7.93 -3.09
C ARG A 62 -11.19 7.49 -4.29
N ARG A 63 -10.69 7.69 -5.52
CA ARG A 63 -11.39 7.27 -6.74
C ARG A 63 -11.47 5.76 -6.85
N TRP A 64 -10.36 5.06 -6.62
CA TRP A 64 -10.30 3.60 -6.72
C TRP A 64 -11.22 2.92 -5.69
N SER A 65 -11.38 3.51 -4.51
CA SER A 65 -12.21 2.97 -3.43
C SER A 65 -13.71 2.96 -3.74
N LEU A 66 -14.17 3.74 -4.72
CA LEU A 66 -15.59 3.80 -5.08
C LEU A 66 -16.01 2.56 -5.89
N PRO A 67 -17.27 2.10 -5.76
CA PRO A 67 -17.85 1.11 -6.66
C PRO A 67 -17.90 1.61 -8.12
N PRO A 68 -17.90 0.71 -9.10
CA PRO A 68 -17.82 -0.76 -8.98
C PRO A 68 -16.40 -1.24 -8.62
N ALA A 69 -16.23 -2.49 -8.17
CA ALA A 69 -14.95 -3.09 -7.75
C ALA A 69 -14.19 -2.22 -6.72
N GLY A 70 -14.94 -1.70 -5.75
CA GLY A 70 -14.45 -0.75 -4.74
C GLY A 70 -13.71 -1.39 -3.57
N LEU A 71 -13.53 -0.59 -2.52
CA LEU A 71 -12.88 -0.99 -1.28
C LEU A 71 -13.72 -2.04 -0.52
N ARG A 72 -13.08 -3.11 -0.03
CA ARG A 72 -13.72 -4.15 0.78
C ARG A 72 -12.86 -4.59 1.95
N HIS A 73 -13.43 -5.31 2.92
CA HIS A 73 -12.65 -6.11 3.85
C HIS A 73 -12.47 -7.52 3.27
N PRO A 74 -11.26 -7.97 2.92
CA PRO A 74 -11.07 -9.33 2.45
C PRO A 74 -11.38 -10.35 3.54
N ARG A 75 -11.89 -11.52 3.14
CA ARG A 75 -12.11 -12.66 4.04
C ARG A 75 -11.02 -13.69 3.79
N VAL A 76 -10.30 -14.06 4.85
CA VAL A 76 -9.29 -15.13 4.75
C VAL A 76 -9.95 -16.51 4.79
N PRO A 77 -9.25 -17.59 4.35
CA PRO A 77 -9.82 -18.94 4.24
C PRO A 77 -10.39 -19.53 5.53
N SER A 78 -9.91 -19.06 6.70
CA SER A 78 -10.48 -19.43 8.01
C SER A 78 -11.86 -18.82 8.27
N GLY A 79 -12.38 -18.01 7.35
CA GLY A 79 -13.62 -17.26 7.48
C GLY A 79 -13.46 -15.93 8.22
N HIS A 80 -12.28 -15.62 8.76
CA HIS A 80 -12.03 -14.36 9.46
C HIS A 80 -12.04 -13.16 8.48
N LEU A 81 -12.69 -12.07 8.89
CA LEU A 81 -12.72 -10.82 8.13
C LEU A 81 -11.52 -9.97 8.52
N MET A 82 -10.69 -9.56 7.56
CA MET A 82 -9.51 -8.74 7.85
C MET A 82 -9.94 -7.35 8.36
N SER A 83 -9.21 -6.82 9.35
CA SER A 83 -9.42 -5.44 9.82
C SER A 83 -9.00 -4.40 8.78
N VAL A 84 -8.06 -4.75 7.91
CA VAL A 84 -7.62 -3.96 6.76
C VAL A 84 -8.69 -3.98 5.67
N GLN A 85 -8.89 -2.83 5.03
CA GLN A 85 -9.68 -2.73 3.83
C GLN A 85 -8.77 -2.68 2.60
N SER A 86 -9.16 -3.31 1.49
CA SER A 86 -8.36 -3.43 0.29
C SER A 86 -9.18 -3.13 -0.96
N VAL A 87 -8.56 -2.45 -1.92
CA VAL A 87 -9.03 -2.36 -3.30
C VAL A 87 -7.90 -2.80 -4.24
N CYS A 88 -8.26 -3.55 -5.27
CA CYS A 88 -7.31 -4.13 -6.21
C CYS A 88 -7.40 -3.41 -7.57
N LEU A 89 -6.26 -3.28 -8.25
CA LEU A 89 -6.09 -2.65 -9.55
C LEU A 89 -5.28 -3.58 -10.46
N GLY A 90 -5.64 -3.66 -11.74
CA GLY A 90 -5.04 -4.49 -12.78
C GLY A 90 -5.43 -5.97 -12.69
N TRP A 91 -5.24 -6.55 -11.51
CA TRP A 91 -5.73 -7.87 -11.12
C TRP A 91 -6.35 -7.83 -9.73
N HIS A 92 -7.46 -8.55 -9.56
CA HIS A 92 -8.13 -8.69 -8.28
C HIS A 92 -7.49 -9.82 -7.49
N TRP A 93 -6.91 -9.49 -6.34
CA TRP A 93 -6.40 -10.50 -5.42
C TRP A 93 -7.53 -11.03 -4.56
N GLU A 94 -7.60 -12.36 -4.46
CA GLU A 94 -8.33 -13.09 -3.44
C GLU A 94 -7.40 -14.16 -2.84
N PRO A 95 -7.72 -14.76 -1.68
CA PRO A 95 -6.88 -15.80 -1.12
C PRO A 95 -6.59 -16.91 -2.16
N TYR A 96 -5.30 -17.10 -2.46
CA TYR A 96 -4.76 -18.09 -3.40
C TYR A 96 -4.96 -17.85 -4.90
N ALA A 97 -5.53 -16.71 -5.31
CA ALA A 97 -5.78 -16.46 -6.72
C ALA A 97 -5.77 -14.99 -7.12
N TYR A 98 -5.58 -14.78 -8.41
CA TYR A 98 -5.79 -13.51 -9.10
C TYR A 98 -6.88 -13.66 -10.15
N SER A 99 -7.82 -12.72 -10.16
CA SER A 99 -8.97 -12.70 -11.08
C SER A 99 -9.06 -11.37 -11.83
N LYS A 100 -9.77 -11.36 -12.95
CA LYS A 100 -10.14 -10.12 -13.68
C LYS A 100 -11.47 -9.54 -13.19
N THR A 101 -12.12 -10.19 -12.24
CA THR A 101 -13.36 -9.74 -11.60
C THR A 101 -13.17 -9.61 -10.09
N ALA A 102 -13.89 -8.67 -9.49
CA ALA A 102 -13.88 -8.42 -8.06
C ALA A 102 -14.87 -9.35 -7.34
N ASP A 103 -14.57 -10.65 -7.38
CA ASP A 103 -15.50 -11.74 -7.07
C ASP A 103 -16.03 -11.71 -5.64
N ASP A 104 -15.19 -11.33 -4.67
CA ASP A 104 -15.55 -11.14 -3.26
C ASP A 104 -15.89 -9.68 -2.90
N THR A 105 -16.11 -8.81 -3.90
CA THR A 105 -16.66 -7.45 -3.74
C THR A 105 -18.10 -7.39 -4.28
N ASP A 106 -18.25 -7.18 -5.60
CA ASP A 106 -19.51 -6.93 -6.30
C ASP A 106 -19.57 -7.66 -7.66
N GLY A 107 -18.59 -8.50 -7.96
CA GLY A 107 -18.48 -9.27 -9.21
C GLY A 107 -18.14 -8.43 -10.44
N ALA A 108 -17.93 -7.12 -10.29
CA ALA A 108 -17.59 -6.27 -11.42
C ALA A 108 -16.15 -6.50 -11.92
N PRO A 109 -15.82 -6.14 -13.17
CA PRO A 109 -14.43 -6.17 -13.64
C PRO A 109 -13.51 -5.36 -12.73
N VAL A 110 -12.31 -5.89 -12.47
CA VAL A 110 -11.28 -5.16 -11.72
C VAL A 110 -10.90 -3.89 -12.46
N LYS A 111 -10.67 -2.79 -11.71
CA LYS A 111 -10.20 -1.54 -12.30
C LYS A 111 -8.82 -1.75 -12.93
N PRO A 112 -8.48 -1.09 -14.05
CA PRO A 112 -7.14 -1.21 -14.63
C PRO A 112 -6.07 -0.67 -13.67
N LEU A 113 -4.84 -1.16 -13.81
CA LEU A 113 -3.68 -0.54 -13.16
C LEU A 113 -3.44 0.82 -13.81
N PRO A 114 -3.47 1.93 -13.06
CA PRO A 114 -3.15 3.26 -13.60
C PRO A 114 -1.70 3.32 -14.06
N ILE A 115 -1.45 3.97 -15.21
CA ILE A 115 -0.10 4.13 -15.76
C ILE A 115 0.84 4.84 -14.78
N GLU A 116 0.31 5.74 -13.96
CA GLU A 116 1.09 6.44 -12.94
C GLU A 116 1.63 5.48 -11.87
N LEU A 117 0.89 4.42 -11.51
CA LEU A 117 1.39 3.39 -10.58
C LEU A 117 2.42 2.49 -11.25
N PHE A 118 2.25 2.19 -12.53
CA PHE A 118 3.23 1.44 -13.32
C PHE A 118 4.57 2.20 -13.37
N ASP A 119 4.55 3.47 -13.74
CA ASP A 119 5.74 4.31 -13.85
C ASP A 119 6.42 4.51 -12.49
N LEU A 120 5.65 4.80 -11.43
CA LEU A 120 6.19 4.92 -10.07
C LEU A 120 6.83 3.64 -9.58
N ALA A 121 6.24 2.48 -9.85
CA ALA A 121 6.81 1.21 -9.45
C ALA A 121 8.13 0.92 -10.18
N ARG A 122 8.22 1.24 -11.47
CA ARG A 122 9.47 1.12 -12.24
C ARG A 122 10.55 2.05 -11.70
N ALA A 123 10.21 3.31 -11.43
CA ALA A 123 11.14 4.26 -10.81
C ALA A 123 11.62 3.77 -9.43
N ALA A 124 10.71 3.26 -8.60
CA ALA A 124 11.04 2.70 -7.29
C ALA A 124 12.03 1.53 -7.37
N VAL A 125 11.86 0.62 -8.34
CA VAL A 125 12.80 -0.49 -8.56
C VAL A 125 14.16 0.02 -9.04
N ALA A 126 14.19 0.99 -9.95
CA ALA A 126 15.42 1.64 -10.41
C ALA A 126 16.20 2.28 -9.24
N ASP A 127 15.51 3.03 -8.39
CA ASP A 127 16.15 3.73 -7.27
C ASP A 127 16.60 2.77 -6.17
N ALA A 128 15.90 1.64 -5.99
CA ALA A 128 16.24 0.64 -4.98
C ALA A 128 17.37 -0.32 -5.41
N PHE A 129 17.38 -0.75 -6.67
CA PHE A 129 18.25 -1.84 -7.16
C PHE A 129 19.13 -1.45 -8.36
N GLY A 130 19.07 -0.20 -8.82
CA GLY A 130 19.81 0.31 -9.97
C GLY A 130 19.01 0.26 -11.28
N ALA A 131 19.36 1.13 -12.24
CA ALA A 131 18.61 1.32 -13.47
C ALA A 131 18.41 0.05 -14.31
N ASP A 132 19.40 -0.84 -14.33
CA ASP A 132 19.36 -2.09 -15.09
C ASP A 132 18.29 -3.08 -14.57
N SER A 133 17.89 -2.95 -13.30
CA SER A 133 16.89 -3.82 -12.68
C SER A 133 15.46 -3.60 -13.22
N VAL A 134 15.23 -2.52 -13.96
CA VAL A 134 13.91 -2.13 -14.47
C VAL A 134 13.61 -2.72 -15.85
N ALA A 135 14.64 -3.16 -16.59
CA ALA A 135 14.50 -3.57 -17.99
C ALA A 135 13.43 -4.66 -18.19
N SER A 136 13.34 -5.61 -17.25
CA SER A 136 12.38 -6.71 -17.27
C SER A 136 11.19 -6.54 -16.31
N TYR A 137 11.09 -5.41 -15.59
CA TYR A 137 10.03 -5.20 -14.62
C TYR A 137 8.78 -4.58 -15.27
N ALA A 138 7.69 -5.34 -15.28
CA ALA A 138 6.43 -5.00 -15.91
C ALA A 138 5.26 -5.23 -14.94
N PRO A 139 5.13 -4.39 -13.89
CA PRO A 139 4.06 -4.56 -12.91
C PRO A 139 2.68 -4.41 -13.56
N ASP A 140 1.74 -5.26 -13.15
CA ASP A 140 0.42 -5.35 -13.74
C ASP A 140 -0.70 -5.42 -12.69
N ALA A 141 -0.33 -5.42 -11.40
CA ALA A 141 -1.27 -5.44 -10.29
C ALA A 141 -0.88 -4.47 -9.17
N ALA A 142 -1.88 -3.92 -8.49
CA ALA A 142 -1.68 -3.23 -7.22
C ALA A 142 -2.78 -3.57 -6.23
N ILE A 143 -2.38 -3.81 -4.97
CA ILE A 143 -3.30 -3.92 -3.83
C ILE A 143 -3.13 -2.66 -2.99
N VAL A 144 -4.21 -1.87 -2.88
CA VAL A 144 -4.24 -0.65 -2.07
C VAL A 144 -4.98 -0.92 -0.78
N ASN A 145 -4.25 -0.89 0.33
CA ASN A 145 -4.74 -1.23 1.65
C ASN A 145 -4.95 0.02 2.50
N LEU A 146 -6.13 0.18 3.09
CA LEU A 146 -6.45 1.15 4.13
C LEU A 146 -6.45 0.47 5.51
N TYR A 147 -5.63 1.01 6.39
CA TYR A 147 -5.52 0.63 7.79
C TYR A 147 -6.19 1.73 8.61
N GLY A 148 -7.44 1.51 9.00
CA GLY A 148 -8.12 2.37 9.97
C GLY A 148 -7.59 2.17 11.40
N PRO A 149 -8.15 2.89 12.39
CA PRO A 149 -7.78 2.74 13.80
C PRO A 149 -7.82 1.28 14.26
N GLY A 150 -6.75 0.83 14.92
CA GLY A 150 -6.57 -0.56 15.37
C GLY A 150 -6.37 -1.63 14.29
N ALA A 151 -6.40 -1.29 12.99
CA ALA A 151 -6.17 -2.24 11.92
C ALA A 151 -4.70 -2.69 11.89
N HIS A 152 -4.51 -3.97 11.60
CA HIS A 152 -3.19 -4.60 11.54
C HIS A 152 -3.20 -5.72 10.51
N LEU A 153 -2.02 -6.09 10.02
CA LEU A 153 -1.85 -7.19 9.09
C LEU A 153 -0.84 -8.18 9.65
N GLY A 154 -1.30 -9.39 9.93
CA GLY A 154 -0.47 -10.48 10.44
C GLY A 154 0.64 -10.87 9.46
N LEU A 155 1.59 -11.69 9.94
CA LEU A 155 2.67 -12.17 9.10
C LEU A 155 2.14 -13.02 7.93
N HIS A 156 2.41 -12.59 6.72
CA HIS A 156 2.04 -13.22 5.47
C HIS A 156 3.20 -13.12 4.47
N ARG A 157 3.03 -13.75 3.32
CA ARG A 157 3.97 -13.70 2.19
C ARG A 157 3.19 -13.32 0.96
N ASP A 158 3.78 -12.47 0.13
CA ASP A 158 3.31 -12.20 -1.22
C ASP A 158 3.77 -13.34 -2.13
N GLY A 159 2.94 -14.39 -2.17
CA GLY A 159 3.33 -15.72 -2.63
C GLY A 159 2.51 -16.30 -3.78
N GLU A 160 1.40 -15.66 -4.14
CA GLU A 160 0.43 -16.21 -5.09
C GLU A 160 0.76 -15.84 -6.55
N GLU A 161 1.68 -14.89 -6.76
CA GLU A 161 2.16 -14.54 -8.10
C GLU A 161 3.22 -15.55 -8.59
N PRO A 162 3.09 -16.10 -9.82
CA PRO A 162 4.18 -16.81 -10.49
C PRO A 162 5.47 -15.99 -10.63
N SER A 163 5.38 -14.68 -10.84
CA SER A 163 6.56 -13.82 -11.02
C SER A 163 7.36 -13.62 -9.72
N ASP A 164 8.69 -13.65 -9.85
CA ASP A 164 9.65 -13.33 -8.80
C ASP A 164 10.14 -11.87 -8.84
N ALA A 165 9.53 -11.04 -9.68
CA ALA A 165 9.80 -9.61 -9.75
C ALA A 165 9.56 -8.91 -8.40
N PRO A 166 10.28 -7.83 -8.06
CA PRO A 166 10.16 -7.16 -6.77
C PRO A 166 8.74 -6.70 -6.40
N VAL A 167 8.47 -6.63 -5.11
CA VAL A 167 7.28 -5.96 -4.56
C VAL A 167 7.63 -4.53 -4.17
N VAL A 168 6.85 -3.58 -4.66
CA VAL A 168 7.00 -2.15 -4.34
C VAL A 168 5.88 -1.72 -3.40
N THR A 169 6.20 -1.07 -2.29
CA THR A 169 5.23 -0.54 -1.33
C THR A 169 5.45 0.95 -1.10
N LEU A 170 4.43 1.74 -1.45
CA LEU A 170 4.36 3.18 -1.20
C LEU A 170 3.50 3.43 0.04
N SER A 171 4.00 4.23 0.99
CA SER A 171 3.29 4.53 2.25
C SER A 171 2.73 5.95 2.27
N LEU A 172 1.47 6.09 2.71
CA LEU A 172 0.77 7.37 2.84
C LEU A 172 -0.01 7.41 4.16
N GLY A 173 -0.08 8.59 4.78
CA GLY A 173 -0.85 8.78 6.02
C GLY A 173 -0.07 8.35 7.26
N ASP A 174 -0.76 7.71 8.21
CA ASP A 174 -0.14 7.34 9.48
C ASP A 174 1.05 6.41 9.31
N THR A 175 2.07 6.61 10.14
CA THR A 175 3.27 5.79 10.22
C THR A 175 2.89 4.37 10.66
N CYS A 176 3.53 3.35 10.11
CA CYS A 176 3.41 2.00 10.64
C CYS A 176 4.75 1.41 11.07
N VAL A 177 4.67 0.42 11.96
CA VAL A 177 5.73 -0.57 12.14
C VAL A 177 5.50 -1.65 11.10
N PHE A 178 6.44 -1.78 10.17
CA PHE A 178 6.51 -2.87 9.21
C PHE A 178 7.51 -3.92 9.72
N ARG A 179 7.09 -5.17 9.79
CA ARG A 179 7.87 -6.26 10.37
C ARG A 179 8.26 -7.26 9.30
N PHE A 180 9.55 -7.56 9.20
CA PHE A 180 10.08 -8.74 8.54
C PHE A 180 10.33 -9.86 9.56
N ALA A 181 10.12 -11.12 9.16
CA ALA A 181 10.48 -12.30 9.96
C ALA A 181 11.60 -13.10 9.29
N GLY A 182 11.29 -13.77 8.19
CA GLY A 182 12.30 -14.47 7.40
C GLY A 182 11.69 -15.17 6.21
N VAL A 183 12.56 -15.68 5.33
CA VAL A 183 12.14 -16.51 4.20
C VAL A 183 11.84 -17.92 4.69
N GLY A 184 10.64 -18.43 4.40
CA GLY A 184 10.21 -19.76 4.84
C GLY A 184 9.97 -19.92 6.35
N ARG A 185 10.10 -18.85 7.15
CA ARG A 185 9.88 -18.87 8.60
C ARG A 185 9.00 -17.71 9.06
N ARG A 186 8.02 -18.00 9.91
CA ARG A 186 7.08 -17.01 10.49
C ARG A 186 7.47 -16.56 11.90
N ASN A 187 8.45 -17.19 12.50
CA ASN A 187 8.96 -16.88 13.84
C ASN A 187 10.24 -16.03 13.76
N GLY A 188 10.64 -15.48 14.91
CA GLY A 188 11.76 -14.57 15.02
C GLY A 188 13.13 -15.17 14.63
N PRO A 189 14.18 -14.34 14.52
CA PRO A 189 14.21 -12.92 14.88
C PRO A 189 13.41 -12.05 13.91
N PHE A 190 12.81 -10.97 14.42
CA PHE A 190 12.07 -9.99 13.64
C PHE A 190 12.93 -8.75 13.36
N ILE A 191 12.75 -8.13 12.19
CA ILE A 191 13.31 -6.81 11.85
C ILE A 191 12.12 -5.87 11.68
N ASP A 192 12.02 -4.87 12.55
CA ASP A 192 10.97 -3.86 12.50
C ASP A 192 11.51 -2.57 11.93
N VAL A 193 10.75 -1.96 11.02
CA VAL A 193 11.09 -0.72 10.33
C VAL A 193 9.89 0.21 10.36
N GLU A 194 10.10 1.47 10.72
CA GLU A 194 9.06 2.49 10.59
C GLU A 194 8.92 2.91 9.13
N LEU A 195 7.69 2.87 8.61
CA LEU A 195 7.33 3.45 7.31
C LEU A 195 6.40 4.63 7.53
N ARG A 196 6.88 5.83 7.18
CA ARG A 196 6.16 7.11 7.30
C ARG A 196 5.46 7.49 6.00
N SER A 197 4.61 8.51 6.04
CA SER A 197 4.02 9.05 4.81
C SER A 197 5.11 9.54 3.87
N GLY A 198 5.09 9.01 2.64
CA GLY A 198 6.05 9.29 1.59
C GLY A 198 7.20 8.29 1.48
N ASP A 199 7.34 7.37 2.43
CA ASP A 199 8.38 6.35 2.37
C ASP A 199 8.08 5.29 1.29
N LEU A 200 9.15 4.86 0.63
CA LEU A 200 9.19 3.74 -0.28
C LEU A 200 9.84 2.53 0.42
N LEU A 201 9.27 1.35 0.22
CA LEU A 201 9.90 0.07 0.53
C LEU A 201 9.84 -0.83 -0.71
N VAL A 202 10.98 -1.38 -1.11
CA VAL A 202 11.07 -2.36 -2.20
C VAL A 202 11.73 -3.62 -1.66
N PHE A 203 11.13 -4.78 -1.90
CA PHE A 203 11.76 -6.06 -1.58
C PHE A 203 11.62 -7.07 -2.72
N GLY A 204 12.73 -7.71 -3.09
CA GLY A 204 12.87 -8.64 -4.20
C GLY A 204 14.02 -9.60 -3.96
N GLY A 205 14.39 -10.37 -5.00
CA GLY A 205 15.51 -11.32 -4.94
C GLY A 205 15.45 -12.22 -3.69
N PRO A 206 16.51 -12.27 -2.84
CA PRO A 206 16.52 -13.09 -1.63
C PRO A 206 15.37 -12.80 -0.65
N SER A 207 14.80 -11.59 -0.68
CA SER A 207 13.70 -11.17 0.18
C SER A 207 12.33 -11.18 -0.51
N ARG A 208 12.23 -11.55 -1.79
CA ARG A 208 10.97 -11.51 -2.56
C ARG A 208 9.82 -12.26 -1.87
N ARG A 209 10.15 -13.36 -1.21
CA ARG A 209 9.22 -14.30 -0.56
C ARG A 209 9.33 -14.26 0.97
N ILE A 210 9.79 -13.14 1.53
CA ILE A 210 9.93 -12.95 2.98
C ILE A 210 8.56 -12.85 3.67
N TYR A 211 8.42 -13.50 4.83
CA TYR A 211 7.29 -13.25 5.69
C TYR A 211 7.37 -11.85 6.28
N HIS A 212 6.29 -11.09 6.13
CA HIS A 212 6.20 -9.73 6.62
C HIS A 212 4.79 -9.35 7.05
N GLY A 213 4.62 -8.24 7.75
CA GLY A 213 3.33 -7.76 8.21
C GLY A 213 3.39 -6.35 8.78
N VAL A 214 2.24 -5.87 9.21
CA VAL A 214 2.06 -4.56 9.85
C VAL A 214 1.46 -4.79 11.23
N PRO A 215 2.27 -5.04 12.27
CA PRO A 215 1.77 -5.26 13.63
C PRO A 215 1.11 -4.02 14.25
N LYS A 216 1.48 -2.80 13.82
CA LYS A 216 1.00 -1.56 14.42
C LYS A 216 0.98 -0.40 13.44
N VAL A 217 -0.09 0.40 13.51
CA VAL A 217 -0.17 1.75 12.94
C VAL A 217 -0.12 2.76 14.08
N LEU A 218 0.63 3.85 13.91
CA LEU A 218 0.79 4.93 14.86
C LEU A 218 -0.17 6.06 14.52
N GLU A 219 -1.33 6.06 15.17
CA GLU A 219 -2.41 7.01 14.93
C GLU A 219 -1.96 8.47 15.15
N GLY A 220 -2.43 9.37 14.28
CA GLY A 220 -2.18 10.81 14.41
C GLY A 220 -0.79 11.26 13.98
N THR A 221 -0.13 10.47 13.12
CA THR A 221 1.19 10.79 12.56
C THR A 221 1.14 11.15 11.08
N ALA A 222 -0.03 11.05 10.44
CA ALA A 222 -0.25 11.49 9.07
C ALA A 222 0.04 13.00 8.88
N PRO A 223 0.65 13.40 7.76
CA PRO A 223 0.78 14.81 7.41
C PRO A 223 -0.59 15.48 7.19
N ASP A 224 -0.70 16.73 7.64
CA ASP A 224 -1.90 17.54 7.42
C ASP A 224 -2.19 17.75 5.92
N GLY A 225 -3.48 17.81 5.57
CA GLY A 225 -3.90 18.15 4.21
C GLY A 225 -3.58 17.09 3.14
N LEU A 226 -3.16 15.88 3.54
CA LEU A 226 -2.93 14.77 2.60
C LEU A 226 -4.22 14.32 1.89
N GLY A 227 -5.37 14.57 2.53
CA GLY A 227 -6.67 14.24 1.98
C GLY A 227 -6.94 12.73 1.99
N LEU A 228 -6.44 11.99 2.98
CA LEU A 228 -6.87 10.61 3.27
C LEU A 228 -7.90 10.58 4.42
N PRO A 229 -8.70 9.52 4.56
CA PRO A 229 -9.35 9.23 5.84
C PRO A 229 -8.29 9.00 6.93
N PRO A 230 -8.65 9.11 8.23
CA PRO A 230 -7.74 8.77 9.33
C PRO A 230 -7.17 7.35 9.17
N GLY A 231 -5.88 7.18 9.46
CA GLY A 231 -5.16 5.93 9.30
C GLY A 231 -4.07 5.99 8.23
N ARG A 232 -3.71 4.81 7.75
CA ARG A 232 -2.63 4.60 6.78
C ARG A 232 -3.15 3.99 5.49
N VAL A 233 -2.63 4.46 4.36
CA VAL A 233 -2.78 3.79 3.07
C VAL A 233 -1.44 3.23 2.63
N SER A 234 -1.40 1.96 2.22
CA SER A 234 -0.29 1.42 1.44
C SER A 234 -0.73 1.03 0.05
N ILE A 235 0.06 1.40 -0.95
CA ILE A 235 -0.10 0.93 -2.33
C ILE A 235 1.02 -0.07 -2.58
N THR A 236 0.66 -1.34 -2.71
CA THR A 236 1.60 -2.43 -2.97
C THR A 236 1.47 -2.86 -4.43
N VAL A 237 2.46 -2.53 -5.24
CA VAL A 237 2.52 -2.84 -6.68
C VAL A 237 3.33 -4.12 -6.90
N ARG A 238 2.84 -4.97 -7.80
CA ARG A 238 3.37 -6.30 -8.10
C ARG A 238 3.29 -6.58 -9.59
N GLU A 239 4.14 -7.51 -10.03
CA GLU A 239 3.99 -8.20 -11.30
C GLU A 239 3.47 -9.61 -11.00
N THR A 240 2.36 -9.99 -11.63
CA THR A 240 1.75 -11.31 -11.40
C THR A 240 2.44 -12.39 -12.22
N GLY A 241 2.78 -12.10 -13.48
CA GLY A 241 3.28 -13.10 -14.43
C GLY A 241 2.17 -13.96 -15.05
N LEU A 242 0.92 -13.48 -15.04
CA LEU A 242 -0.28 -14.14 -15.57
C LEU A 242 -0.70 -13.59 -16.94
#